data_AF-A0A8J7QG15-F1
#
_entry.id   AF-A0A8J7QG15-F1
#
_cell.length_a   1.000
_cell.length_b   1.000
_cell.length_c   1.000
_cell.angle_alpha   90.00
_cell.angle_beta   90.00
_cell.angle_gamma   90.00
#
_symmetry.space_group_name_H-M   'P 1'
#
loop_
_entity.id
_entity.type
_entity.pdbx_description
1 polymer ?
#
loop_
_entity_poly.entity_id
_entity_poly.type
_entity_poly.pdbx_seq_one_letter_code
_entity_poly.pdbx_strand_id
1 'polypeptide(L)'
;MRLFFVVLMGWCCLFAAEQASHFDQQSGSARGGTQQAENTAPGTWAPPGLNSVMLSTLHDPAAALPAGASDQENAALNQPAPDEEQETPVESEPSDEAEPLAKFHYVVVGKALLATTAHLLKSPTAVLNLPQSLSIVTAEQIDDQGFSEIGQLADYMPGVNTTQAEGNRDALIIRGSRNSADFYVDGVRDDAEYNRTLYNLEQVELLRGPNALLSGRGGAGGILNRFTKKGRLGETFTGYRTGVDSFGEWNARLDSNLALLPNTALRINAFYESLENHRDFFEGDRIGINPTLRLGLSSATTLDLSYEYS
;
A
#
# COMPACT_ATOMS: atom_id res chain seq x y z
N MET A 1 32.34 37.11 3.83
CA MET A 1 33.03 35.79 3.86
C MET A 1 33.97 35.80 5.06
N ARG A 2 34.04 34.72 5.86
CA ARG A 2 34.63 34.67 7.25
C ARG A 2 33.77 35.29 8.37
N LEU A 3 32.64 34.68 8.73
CA LEU A 3 32.08 34.76 10.09
C LEU A 3 31.08 33.63 10.46
N PHE A 4 31.23 32.43 9.90
CA PHE A 4 30.27 31.31 10.08
C PHE A 4 30.91 29.99 10.56
N PHE A 5 32.21 29.98 10.87
CA PHE A 5 32.99 28.75 11.04
C PHE A 5 33.30 28.36 12.50
N VAL A 6 32.67 29.01 13.48
CA VAL A 6 33.02 28.87 14.92
C VAL A 6 31.93 28.14 15.73
N VAL A 7 30.70 28.04 15.24
CA VAL A 7 29.58 27.42 15.98
C VAL A 7 29.57 25.88 15.86
N LEU A 8 30.13 25.31 14.79
CA LEU A 8 29.99 23.88 14.48
C LEU A 8 30.91 22.93 15.28
N MET A 9 31.93 23.44 15.98
CA MET A 9 32.89 22.60 16.72
C MET A 9 32.55 22.43 18.22
N GLY A 10 31.58 23.17 18.76
CA GLY A 10 31.21 23.09 20.18
C GLY A 10 30.34 21.88 20.55
N TRP A 11 29.55 21.34 19.60
CA TRP A 11 28.51 20.35 19.91
C TRP A 11 28.99 18.89 19.81
N CYS A 12 30.08 18.63 19.09
CA CYS A 12 30.55 17.27 18.82
C CYS A 12 31.24 16.59 20.03
N CYS A 13 31.72 17.36 21.01
CA CYS A 13 32.49 16.83 22.13
C CYS A 13 31.67 16.42 23.36
N LEU A 14 30.37 16.75 23.44
CA LEU A 14 29.56 16.47 24.64
C LEU A 14 28.79 15.15 24.55
N PHE A 15 28.55 14.62 23.34
CA PHE A 15 27.77 13.38 23.15
C PHE A 15 28.60 12.08 23.24
N ALA A 16 29.94 12.19 23.22
CA ALA A 16 30.83 11.02 23.21
C ALA A 16 31.13 10.42 24.60
N ALA A 17 30.66 11.05 25.68
CA ALA A 17 30.97 10.62 27.05
C ALA A 17 29.96 9.61 27.65
N GLU A 18 28.72 9.56 27.14
CA GLU A 18 27.61 8.87 27.79
C GLU A 18 27.49 7.36 27.45
N GLN A 19 28.21 6.86 26.43
CA GLN A 19 28.09 5.44 25.98
C GLN A 19 29.13 4.47 26.57
N ALA A 20 30.11 4.94 27.35
CA ALA A 20 31.20 4.10 27.84
C ALA A 20 30.85 3.20 29.06
N SER A 21 29.67 3.36 29.66
CA SER A 21 29.32 2.79 30.98
C SER A 21 28.50 1.49 30.96
N HIS A 22 28.05 1.00 29.79
CA HIS A 22 27.11 -0.12 29.70
C HIS A 22 27.70 -1.46 29.18
N PHE A 23 29.00 -1.56 28.94
CA PHE A 23 29.61 -2.74 28.30
C PHE A 23 30.26 -3.76 29.25
N ASP A 24 30.15 -3.61 30.58
CA ASP A 24 30.89 -4.45 31.55
C ASP A 24 29.98 -5.19 32.54
N GLN A 25 28.99 -5.94 32.03
CA GLN A 25 28.29 -6.93 32.86
C GLN A 25 27.58 -8.05 32.06
N GLN A 26 28.35 -9.00 31.51
CA GLN A 26 28.01 -10.44 31.47
C GLN A 26 29.12 -11.27 30.81
N SER A 27 30.04 -11.81 31.62
CA SER A 27 30.91 -12.92 31.20
C SER A 27 31.13 -13.91 32.35
N GLY A 28 31.01 -15.21 32.05
CA GLY A 28 31.03 -16.31 33.03
C GLY A 28 29.63 -16.85 33.37
N SER A 29 29.37 -18.16 33.43
CA SER A 29 30.26 -19.32 33.26
C SER A 29 29.47 -20.53 32.73
N ALA A 30 30.14 -21.44 32.02
CA ALA A 30 29.53 -22.57 31.31
C ALA A 30 29.09 -23.73 32.22
N ARG A 31 28.12 -24.53 31.72
CA ARG A 31 28.20 -26.02 31.61
C ARG A 31 27.07 -26.56 30.74
N GLY A 32 27.38 -27.59 29.94
CA GLY A 32 26.39 -28.29 29.12
C GLY A 32 25.67 -29.40 29.90
N GLY A 33 24.49 -29.79 29.39
CA GLY A 33 23.70 -30.90 29.92
C GLY A 33 22.55 -31.24 28.98
N THR A 34 22.67 -32.36 28.26
CA THR A 34 21.59 -32.93 27.45
C THR A 34 20.60 -33.71 28.33
N GLN A 35 19.36 -33.24 28.43
CA GLN A 35 18.20 -34.02 28.90
C GLN A 35 17.01 -33.60 28.02
N GLN A 36 16.46 -34.50 27.18
CA GLN A 36 15.39 -35.45 27.53
C GLN A 36 14.13 -34.75 28.06
N ALA A 37 13.05 -34.83 27.28
CA ALA A 37 11.74 -34.31 27.65
C ALA A 37 10.99 -35.37 28.48
N GLU A 38 10.72 -35.06 29.75
CA GLU A 38 9.71 -35.75 30.54
C GLU A 38 8.45 -34.88 30.63
N ASN A 39 7.31 -35.51 30.38
CA ASN A 39 6.00 -34.87 30.33
C ASN A 39 5.33 -35.03 31.70
N THR A 40 5.07 -33.93 32.41
CA THR A 40 4.37 -33.95 33.71
C THR A 40 3.18 -32.99 33.69
N ALA A 41 1.98 -33.52 33.91
CA ALA A 41 0.75 -32.75 33.88
C ALA A 41 0.54 -31.91 35.15
N PRO A 42 -0.09 -30.72 35.07
CA PRO A 42 -0.53 -29.97 36.24
C PRO A 42 -1.82 -30.56 36.84
N GLY A 43 -1.90 -30.58 38.17
CA GLY A 43 -3.02 -31.16 38.92
C GLY A 43 -4.28 -30.28 38.99
N THR A 44 -5.42 -30.92 39.25
CA THR A 44 -6.74 -30.31 39.40
C THR A 44 -7.14 -30.11 40.86
N TRP A 45 -7.90 -29.03 41.12
CA TRP A 45 -8.62 -28.79 42.38
C TRP A 45 -10.13 -28.75 42.09
N ALA A 46 -10.95 -29.38 42.93
CA ALA A 46 -12.40 -29.43 42.79
C ALA A 46 -13.12 -29.39 44.15
N PRO A 47 -14.32 -28.78 44.23
CA PRO A 47 -15.21 -28.91 45.39
C PRO A 47 -16.18 -30.12 45.27
N PRO A 48 -16.72 -30.66 46.38
CA PRO A 48 -17.75 -31.70 46.37
C PRO A 48 -19.11 -31.10 45.95
N GLY A 49 -19.96 -31.73 45.13
CA GLY A 49 -20.66 -33.02 45.31
C GLY A 49 -22.15 -32.71 45.59
N LEU A 50 -23.19 -33.42 45.14
CA LEU A 50 -23.42 -34.63 44.33
C LEU A 50 -24.73 -34.37 43.51
N ASN A 51 -25.29 -35.20 42.61
CA ASN A 51 -25.11 -36.64 42.35
C ASN A 51 -25.49 -37.02 40.88
N SER A 52 -25.86 -38.29 40.69
CA SER A 52 -26.32 -39.05 39.52
C SER A 52 -27.72 -38.65 38.96
N VAL A 53 -28.17 -39.05 37.75
CA VAL A 53 -28.05 -40.36 37.05
C VAL A 53 -27.94 -40.21 35.51
N MET A 54 -27.15 -41.10 34.88
CA MET A 54 -27.04 -41.31 33.43
C MET A 54 -28.15 -42.23 32.87
N LEU A 55 -28.67 -41.95 31.67
CA LEU A 55 -29.15 -43.00 30.75
C LEU A 55 -29.08 -42.56 29.28
N SER A 56 -28.79 -43.53 28.40
CA SER A 56 -28.75 -43.41 26.93
C SER A 56 -30.18 -43.42 26.31
N THR A 57 -30.47 -43.28 25.01
CA THR A 57 -29.76 -43.64 23.75
C THR A 57 -30.55 -43.07 22.53
N LEU A 58 -29.85 -42.73 21.43
CA LEU A 58 -30.22 -42.90 19.99
C LEU A 58 -31.60 -42.51 19.36
N HIS A 59 -31.48 -41.95 18.14
CA HIS A 59 -32.35 -42.04 16.93
C HIS A 59 -33.55 -41.09 16.68
N ASP A 60 -33.85 -40.97 15.39
CA ASP A 60 -34.49 -39.87 14.62
C ASP A 60 -36.04 -40.09 14.39
N PRO A 61 -36.81 -39.40 13.50
CA PRO A 61 -37.97 -38.61 13.94
C PRO A 61 -39.35 -38.98 13.30
N ALA A 62 -40.48 -38.54 13.90
CA ALA A 62 -41.80 -38.43 13.21
C ALA A 62 -42.91 -37.62 13.93
N ALA A 63 -43.49 -36.65 13.20
CA ALA A 63 -44.92 -36.28 13.01
C ALA A 63 -45.97 -36.15 14.17
N ALA A 64 -46.81 -35.09 14.09
CA ALA A 64 -48.30 -35.10 13.95
C ALA A 64 -49.07 -33.95 14.66
N LEU A 65 -50.30 -33.65 14.16
CA LEU A 65 -51.18 -32.49 14.45
C LEU A 65 -52.25 -32.74 15.54
N PRO A 66 -53.00 -31.70 15.96
CA PRO A 66 -54.48 -31.78 15.91
C PRO A 66 -55.18 -30.51 15.34
N ALA A 67 -56.52 -30.52 15.22
CA ALA A 67 -57.30 -29.59 14.37
C ALA A 67 -58.63 -29.03 14.98
N GLY A 68 -59.07 -27.87 14.48
CA GLY A 68 -60.45 -27.28 14.56
C GLY A 68 -60.86 -26.65 15.90
N ALA A 69 -61.76 -25.65 15.99
CA ALA A 69 -62.41 -24.72 15.04
C ALA A 69 -62.90 -23.49 15.87
N SER A 70 -63.06 -22.25 15.38
CA SER A 70 -64.25 -21.75 14.64
C SER A 70 -64.16 -20.22 14.42
N ASP A 71 -64.64 -19.74 13.25
CA ASP A 71 -65.58 -18.61 12.99
C ASP A 71 -65.31 -17.20 13.60
N GLN A 72 -65.43 -16.05 12.92
CA GLN A 72 -65.66 -15.63 11.51
C GLN A 72 -64.68 -14.42 11.24
N GLU A 73 -64.63 -13.66 10.14
CA GLU A 73 -65.37 -13.55 8.86
C GLU A 73 -64.42 -12.97 7.78
N ASN A 74 -64.87 -12.80 6.53
CA ASN A 74 -64.13 -12.10 5.45
C ASN A 74 -65.01 -11.08 4.71
N ALA A 75 -64.52 -9.86 4.53
CA ALA A 75 -65.07 -8.86 3.61
C ALA A 75 -63.97 -8.37 2.65
N ALA A 76 -64.28 -8.29 1.35
CA ALA A 76 -63.31 -8.21 0.26
C ALA A 76 -63.25 -6.86 -0.47
N LEU A 77 -62.09 -6.56 -1.07
CA LEU A 77 -61.83 -5.68 -2.24
C LEU A 77 -60.42 -6.05 -2.76
N ASN A 78 -60.17 -6.98 -3.70
CA ASN A 78 -60.61 -7.17 -5.10
C ASN A 78 -60.14 -6.10 -6.11
N GLN A 79 -59.10 -6.42 -6.89
CA GLN A 79 -59.00 -6.15 -8.33
C GLN A 79 -58.03 -7.17 -8.99
N PRO A 80 -58.20 -7.51 -10.29
CA PRO A 80 -57.78 -8.82 -10.82
C PRO A 80 -56.49 -8.82 -11.66
N ALA A 81 -56.00 -10.03 -11.95
CA ALA A 81 -54.93 -10.29 -12.93
C ALA A 81 -55.46 -10.28 -14.39
N PRO A 82 -54.60 -10.04 -15.40
CA PRO A 82 -55.00 -9.98 -16.80
C PRO A 82 -54.97 -11.34 -17.51
N ASP A 83 -56.00 -11.62 -18.30
CA ASP A 83 -56.06 -12.72 -19.28
C ASP A 83 -55.88 -12.18 -20.72
N GLU A 84 -55.55 -13.06 -21.66
CA GLU A 84 -55.17 -12.76 -23.05
C GLU A 84 -56.38 -12.37 -23.94
N GLU A 85 -56.25 -11.32 -24.76
CA GLU A 85 -57.13 -11.04 -25.92
C GLU A 85 -56.31 -10.81 -27.20
N GLN A 86 -56.94 -11.07 -28.34
CA GLN A 86 -56.29 -11.45 -29.61
C GLN A 86 -55.76 -10.26 -30.44
N GLU A 87 -54.71 -10.51 -31.22
CA GLU A 87 -54.12 -9.54 -32.16
C GLU A 87 -55.09 -9.11 -33.27
N THR A 88 -55.26 -7.80 -33.44
CA THR A 88 -55.69 -7.19 -34.71
C THR A 88 -54.51 -6.50 -35.37
N PRO A 89 -54.15 -6.78 -36.63
CA PRO A 89 -53.05 -6.10 -37.30
C PRO A 89 -53.38 -4.61 -37.52
N VAL A 90 -52.69 -3.73 -36.79
CA VAL A 90 -52.66 -2.30 -37.10
C VAL A 90 -51.39 -2.04 -37.90
N GLU A 91 -51.55 -1.92 -39.21
CA GLU A 91 -50.51 -1.40 -40.10
C GLU A 91 -50.23 0.07 -39.73
N SER A 92 -49.17 0.31 -38.95
CA SER A 92 -48.67 1.65 -38.67
C SER A 92 -47.49 1.95 -39.59
N GLU A 93 -47.66 2.90 -40.51
CA GLU A 93 -46.59 3.37 -41.40
C GLU A 93 -45.36 3.85 -40.60
N PRO A 94 -44.14 3.75 -41.18
CA PRO A 94 -42.92 4.15 -40.49
C PRO A 94 -42.92 5.65 -40.22
N SER A 95 -43.12 6.04 -38.95
CA SER A 95 -42.78 7.39 -38.50
C SER A 95 -41.27 7.52 -38.47
N ASP A 96 -40.73 8.12 -39.54
CA ASP A 96 -39.36 8.62 -39.59
C ASP A 96 -39.07 9.57 -38.41
N GLU A 97 -37.77 9.78 -38.14
CA GLU A 97 -37.23 10.72 -37.14
C GLU A 97 -37.38 10.32 -35.66
N ALA A 98 -36.87 9.12 -35.33
CA ALA A 98 -36.20 8.96 -34.04
C ALA A 98 -34.91 9.81 -34.05
N GLU A 99 -34.95 11.02 -33.47
CA GLU A 99 -33.76 11.87 -33.39
C GLU A 99 -32.59 11.11 -32.75
N PRO A 100 -31.39 11.12 -33.36
CA PRO A 100 -30.26 10.39 -32.82
C PRO A 100 -29.86 11.02 -31.49
N LEU A 101 -29.99 10.25 -30.40
CA LEU A 101 -29.53 10.63 -29.06
C LEU A 101 -28.17 11.31 -29.17
N ALA A 102 -28.15 12.62 -28.89
CA ALA A 102 -26.99 13.46 -29.13
C ALA A 102 -25.78 12.83 -28.43
N LYS A 103 -24.81 12.35 -29.22
CA LYS A 103 -23.56 11.80 -28.68
C LYS A 103 -22.81 12.95 -28.02
N PHE A 104 -23.03 13.14 -26.73
CA PHE A 104 -22.31 14.10 -25.92
C PHE A 104 -20.81 13.79 -26.01
N HIS A 105 -20.11 14.56 -26.84
CA HIS A 105 -18.66 14.55 -26.92
C HIS A 105 -18.12 15.25 -25.67
N TYR A 106 -18.07 14.50 -24.57
CA TYR A 106 -17.39 14.92 -23.36
C TYR A 106 -15.89 14.96 -23.61
N VAL A 107 -15.38 16.11 -24.08
CA VAL A 107 -13.95 16.38 -24.05
C VAL A 107 -13.58 16.69 -22.60
N VAL A 108 -13.18 15.65 -21.87
CA VAL A 108 -12.63 15.80 -20.52
C VAL A 108 -11.26 16.47 -20.64
N VAL A 109 -11.24 17.80 -20.63
CA VAL A 109 -10.02 18.61 -20.51
C VAL A 109 -9.59 18.64 -19.04
N GLY A 110 -9.28 17.44 -18.53
CA GLY A 110 -8.59 17.25 -17.26
C GLY A 110 -7.18 16.76 -17.56
N LYS A 111 -6.17 17.30 -16.86
CA LYS A 111 -4.85 16.68 -16.83
C LYS A 111 -4.97 15.42 -15.97
N ALA A 112 -5.37 14.31 -16.58
CA ALA A 112 -5.55 13.06 -15.86
C ALA A 112 -4.23 12.69 -15.16
N LEU A 113 -4.28 12.42 -13.85
CA LEU A 113 -3.15 11.92 -13.06
C LEU A 113 -2.83 10.44 -13.38
N LEU A 114 -3.09 10.05 -14.63
CA LEU A 114 -2.91 8.70 -15.14
C LEU A 114 -1.57 8.66 -15.88
N ALA A 115 -0.59 8.00 -15.27
CA ALA A 115 0.58 7.55 -16.01
C ALA A 115 0.11 6.66 -17.18
N THR A 116 0.37 7.11 -18.41
CA THR A 116 -0.07 6.41 -19.63
C THR A 116 0.81 5.23 -20.00
N THR A 117 1.96 5.12 -19.33
CA THR A 117 3.05 4.21 -19.67
C THR A 117 3.48 3.46 -18.42
N ALA A 118 3.54 2.13 -18.51
CA ALA A 118 4.13 1.28 -17.49
C ALA A 118 5.59 1.00 -17.84
N HIS A 119 6.45 1.08 -16.84
CA HIS A 119 7.89 0.89 -16.95
C HIS A 119 8.33 -0.48 -16.39
N LEU A 120 7.50 -1.14 -15.57
CA LEU A 120 7.83 -2.39 -14.89
C LEU A 120 7.95 -3.62 -15.81
N LEU A 121 7.47 -3.55 -17.06
CA LEU A 121 7.67 -4.63 -18.04
C LEU A 121 9.05 -4.64 -18.73
N LYS A 122 10.05 -3.92 -18.20
CA LYS A 122 11.39 -3.64 -18.77
C LYS A 122 11.40 -2.82 -20.06
N SER A 123 10.33 -2.87 -20.85
CA SER A 123 10.08 -1.98 -21.98
C SER A 123 8.93 -1.02 -21.64
N PRO A 124 9.10 0.31 -21.78
CA PRO A 124 8.02 1.27 -21.62
C PRO A 124 6.84 0.91 -22.52
N THR A 125 5.71 0.54 -21.92
CA THR A 125 4.54 0.01 -22.62
C THR A 125 3.30 0.80 -22.24
N ALA A 126 2.50 1.22 -23.22
CA ALA A 126 1.24 1.93 -22.95
C ALA A 126 0.30 1.06 -22.11
N VAL A 127 -0.34 1.62 -21.08
CA VAL A 127 -1.14 0.86 -20.09
C VAL A 127 -2.26 0.04 -20.75
N LEU A 128 -2.87 0.56 -21.83
CA LEU A 128 -3.90 -0.14 -22.62
C LEU A 128 -3.40 -1.44 -23.27
N ASN A 129 -2.09 -1.54 -23.55
CA ASN A 129 -1.47 -2.69 -24.23
C ASN A 129 -0.94 -3.74 -23.24
N LEU A 130 -1.18 -3.59 -21.93
CA LEU A 130 -0.71 -4.51 -20.92
C LEU A 130 -1.65 -5.72 -20.78
N PRO A 131 -1.16 -6.97 -20.93
CA PRO A 131 -1.95 -8.18 -20.68
C PRO A 131 -2.02 -8.53 -19.17
N GLN A 132 -1.81 -7.56 -18.27
CA GLN A 132 -1.76 -7.74 -16.83
C GLN A 132 -2.48 -6.60 -16.10
N SER A 133 -3.03 -6.90 -14.91
CA SER A 133 -3.66 -5.90 -14.06
C SER A 133 -2.60 -5.05 -13.35
N LEU A 134 -2.53 -3.78 -13.74
CA LEU A 134 -1.64 -2.76 -13.17
C LEU A 134 -2.46 -1.74 -12.36
N SER A 135 -1.87 -1.21 -11.29
CA SER A 135 -2.22 0.11 -10.76
C SER A 135 -0.97 0.98 -10.71
N ILE A 136 -1.14 2.28 -10.99
CA ILE A 136 -0.07 3.26 -10.89
C ILE A 136 -0.56 4.39 -9.98
N VAL A 137 0.31 4.87 -9.10
CA VAL A 137 0.12 6.09 -8.30
C VAL A 137 1.27 7.03 -8.67
N THR A 138 0.98 8.23 -9.17
CA THR A 138 2.02 9.20 -9.57
C THR A 138 2.51 10.02 -8.39
N ALA A 139 3.64 10.73 -8.55
CA ALA A 139 4.12 11.71 -7.59
C ALA A 139 3.05 12.76 -7.24
N GLU A 140 2.30 13.26 -8.22
CA GLU A 140 1.21 14.20 -7.98
C GLU A 140 0.11 13.59 -7.12
N GLN A 141 -0.28 12.33 -7.37
CA GLN A 141 -1.29 11.68 -6.53
C GLN A 141 -0.78 11.44 -5.09
N ILE A 142 0.50 11.03 -4.92
CA ILE A 142 1.15 10.91 -3.60
C ILE A 142 1.09 12.25 -2.86
N ASP A 143 1.42 13.34 -3.55
CA ASP A 143 1.45 14.68 -3.00
C ASP A 143 0.05 15.25 -2.70
N ASP A 144 -0.93 15.05 -3.57
CA ASP A 144 -2.31 15.55 -3.42
C ASP A 144 -3.11 14.78 -2.37
N GLN A 145 -2.86 13.48 -2.21
CA GLN A 145 -3.50 12.63 -1.21
C GLN A 145 -2.70 12.57 0.11
N GLY A 146 -1.53 13.22 0.16
CA GLY A 146 -0.73 13.39 1.37
C GLY A 146 0.04 12.14 1.82
N PHE A 147 0.23 11.14 0.95
CA PHE A 147 0.81 9.86 1.34
C PHE A 147 2.27 9.97 1.81
N SER A 148 2.62 9.29 2.90
CA SER A 148 3.97 9.17 3.48
C SER A 148 4.58 7.77 3.30
N GLU A 149 3.76 6.72 3.32
CA GLU A 149 4.20 5.33 3.39
C GLU A 149 3.48 4.40 2.39
N ILE A 150 4.10 3.26 2.09
CA ILE A 150 3.52 2.23 1.21
C ILE A 150 2.21 1.66 1.77
N GLY A 151 2.03 1.65 3.10
CA GLY A 151 0.80 1.19 3.75
C GLY A 151 -0.44 1.93 3.26
N GLN A 152 -0.39 3.26 3.26
CA GLN A 152 -1.49 4.12 2.80
C GLN A 152 -1.79 3.93 1.30
N LEU A 153 -0.78 3.60 0.47
CA LEU A 153 -1.02 3.29 -0.94
C LEU A 153 -1.87 2.02 -1.13
N ALA A 154 -1.75 1.05 -0.23
CA ALA A 154 -2.49 -0.21 -0.31
C ALA A 154 -4.01 0.01 -0.22
N ASP A 155 -4.46 0.94 0.62
CA ASP A 155 -5.88 1.24 0.83
C ASP A 155 -6.57 1.78 -0.44
N TYR A 156 -5.80 2.40 -1.33
CA TYR A 156 -6.25 2.94 -2.62
C TYR A 156 -5.95 1.99 -3.80
N MET A 157 -5.24 0.87 -3.57
CA MET A 157 -4.92 -0.12 -4.60
C MET A 157 -5.82 -1.36 -4.47
N PRO A 158 -6.80 -1.58 -5.36
CA PRO A 158 -7.75 -2.70 -5.22
C PRO A 158 -7.04 -4.06 -5.18
N GLY A 159 -7.46 -4.94 -4.27
CA GLY A 159 -6.87 -6.27 -4.10
C GLY A 159 -5.48 -6.29 -3.44
N VAL A 160 -5.06 -5.16 -2.84
CA VAL A 160 -3.94 -5.08 -1.89
C VAL A 160 -4.52 -4.83 -0.50
N ASN A 161 -3.86 -5.36 0.53
CA ASN A 161 -4.05 -4.98 1.93
C ASN A 161 -2.66 -4.90 2.57
N THR A 162 -2.51 -4.25 3.71
CA THR A 162 -1.30 -4.31 4.54
C THR A 162 -1.34 -5.54 5.46
N THR A 163 -0.18 -6.06 5.89
CA THR A 163 -0.14 -6.96 7.06
C THR A 163 0.16 -6.13 8.30
N GLN A 164 -0.79 -6.04 9.22
CA GLN A 164 -0.53 -5.45 10.54
C GLN A 164 0.26 -6.46 11.38
N ALA A 165 1.58 -6.30 11.38
CA ALA A 165 2.54 -7.07 12.16
C ALA A 165 3.17 -6.14 13.22
N GLU A 166 4.49 -6.20 13.42
CA GLU A 166 5.19 -5.39 14.42
C GLU A 166 5.21 -3.87 14.09
N GLY A 167 4.91 -3.47 12.85
CA GLY A 167 4.89 -2.07 12.38
C GLY A 167 6.26 -1.51 11.93
N ASN A 168 7.28 -2.36 11.88
CA ASN A 168 8.67 -2.00 11.59
C ASN A 168 9.12 -2.24 10.13
N ARG A 169 8.24 -2.75 9.26
CA ARG A 169 8.54 -3.04 7.85
C ARG A 169 7.28 -2.97 6.98
N ASP A 170 7.45 -2.61 5.71
CA ASP A 170 6.38 -2.77 4.72
C ASP A 170 6.10 -4.26 4.51
N ALA A 171 4.82 -4.64 4.57
CA ALA A 171 4.38 -5.97 4.22
C ALA A 171 2.97 -5.90 3.64
N LEU A 172 2.82 -6.40 2.41
CA LEU A 172 1.58 -6.34 1.65
C LEU A 172 0.97 -7.72 1.44
N ILE A 173 -0.35 -7.78 1.35
CA ILE A 173 -1.11 -8.95 0.91
C ILE A 173 -1.69 -8.59 -0.46
N ILE A 174 -1.09 -9.11 -1.54
CA ILE A 174 -1.58 -8.89 -2.90
C ILE A 174 -2.37 -10.15 -3.32
N ARG A 175 -3.68 -10.00 -3.58
CA ARG A 175 -4.58 -11.12 -3.94
C ARG A 175 -4.48 -12.34 -3.00
N GLY A 176 -4.33 -12.09 -1.70
CA GLY A 176 -4.21 -13.15 -0.67
C GLY A 176 -2.80 -13.72 -0.47
N SER A 177 -1.83 -13.43 -1.36
CA SER A 177 -0.42 -13.76 -1.15
C SER A 177 0.23 -12.74 -0.23
N ARG A 178 0.80 -13.18 0.90
CA ARG A 178 1.63 -12.33 1.77
C ARG A 178 3.02 -12.14 1.13
N ASN A 179 3.40 -10.89 0.93
CA ASN A 179 4.62 -10.47 0.29
C ASN A 179 5.34 -9.43 1.19
N SER A 180 6.50 -9.78 1.77
CA SER A 180 7.40 -8.84 2.47
C SER A 180 8.67 -8.50 1.68
N ALA A 181 8.95 -9.22 0.60
CA ALA A 181 10.22 -9.11 -0.15
C ALA A 181 10.02 -8.91 -1.66
N ASP A 182 8.79 -8.64 -2.13
CA ASP A 182 8.44 -8.43 -3.54
C ASP A 182 8.34 -6.93 -3.90
N PHE A 183 9.18 -6.14 -3.22
CA PHE A 183 9.41 -4.73 -3.47
C PHE A 183 10.60 -4.55 -4.41
N TYR A 184 10.50 -3.53 -5.25
CA TYR A 184 11.51 -3.19 -6.24
C TYR A 184 11.69 -1.66 -6.29
N VAL A 185 12.89 -1.23 -6.67
CA VAL A 185 13.24 0.16 -6.95
C VAL A 185 13.91 0.23 -8.33
N ASP A 186 13.35 1.03 -9.24
CA ASP A 186 13.78 1.13 -10.65
C ASP A 186 13.93 -0.24 -11.37
N GLY A 187 13.15 -1.25 -10.97
CA GLY A 187 13.19 -2.62 -11.49
C GLY A 187 14.25 -3.53 -10.87
N VAL A 188 15.08 -3.02 -9.97
CA VAL A 188 16.00 -3.80 -9.13
C VAL A 188 15.28 -4.23 -7.86
N ARG A 189 15.53 -5.46 -7.38
CA ARG A 189 14.89 -5.97 -6.16
C ARG A 189 15.39 -5.21 -4.93
N ASP A 190 14.46 -4.90 -4.04
CA ASP A 190 14.67 -4.33 -2.72
C ASP A 190 14.10 -5.34 -1.70
N ASP A 191 14.97 -6.17 -1.12
CA ASP A 191 14.60 -7.29 -0.23
C ASP A 191 14.85 -7.04 1.26
N ALA A 192 15.30 -5.84 1.63
CA ALA A 192 15.49 -5.46 3.02
C ALA A 192 14.13 -5.21 3.71
N GLU A 193 14.02 -5.55 4.99
CA GLU A 193 12.80 -5.35 5.78
C GLU A 193 12.88 -4.01 6.55
N TYR A 194 12.29 -2.96 5.98
CA TYR A 194 12.17 -1.61 6.56
C TYR A 194 10.90 -0.93 6.01
N ASN A 195 10.56 0.26 6.52
CA ASN A 195 9.44 1.08 6.04
C ASN A 195 9.93 2.05 4.95
N ARG A 196 9.34 2.01 3.76
CA ARG A 196 9.76 2.79 2.59
C ARG A 196 9.00 4.10 2.48
N THR A 197 9.72 5.21 2.56
CA THR A 197 9.15 6.54 2.34
C THR A 197 8.99 6.84 0.85
N LEU A 198 8.10 7.79 0.54
CA LEU A 198 7.66 8.09 -0.84
C LEU A 198 8.25 9.39 -1.44
N TYR A 199 9.11 10.10 -0.70
CA TYR A 199 9.57 11.46 -1.01
C TYR A 199 10.29 11.61 -2.37
N ASN A 200 11.08 10.61 -2.75
CA ASN A 200 11.95 10.60 -3.93
C ASN A 200 11.34 9.84 -5.12
N LEU A 201 10.03 9.57 -5.13
CA LEU A 201 9.38 8.76 -6.16
C LEU A 201 8.68 9.61 -7.22
N GLU A 202 8.87 9.27 -8.50
CA GLU A 202 8.12 9.86 -9.62
C GLU A 202 6.78 9.11 -9.80
N GLN A 203 6.76 7.79 -9.50
CA GLN A 203 5.56 6.95 -9.49
C GLN A 203 5.79 5.61 -8.76
N VAL A 204 4.70 4.95 -8.36
CA VAL A 204 4.67 3.58 -7.84
C VAL A 204 3.78 2.72 -8.74
N GLU A 205 4.31 1.60 -9.24
CA GLU A 205 3.62 0.63 -10.09
C GLU A 205 3.38 -0.70 -9.33
N LEU A 206 2.14 -1.19 -9.33
CA LEU A 206 1.75 -2.48 -8.76
C LEU A 206 1.22 -3.41 -9.85
N LEU A 207 2.00 -4.42 -10.23
CA LEU A 207 1.54 -5.50 -11.11
C LEU A 207 0.97 -6.65 -10.28
N ARG A 208 -0.28 -7.03 -10.55
CA ARG A 208 -1.00 -8.09 -9.83
C ARG A 208 -0.95 -9.43 -10.58
N GLY A 209 -0.63 -10.48 -9.84
CA GLY A 209 -0.42 -11.84 -10.33
C GLY A 209 1.06 -12.14 -10.65
N PRO A 210 1.38 -13.40 -10.98
CA PRO A 210 2.77 -13.85 -11.12
C PRO A 210 3.58 -13.03 -12.15
N ASN A 211 4.76 -12.57 -11.75
CA ASN A 211 5.66 -11.76 -12.58
C ASN A 211 7.11 -12.33 -12.66
N ALA A 212 7.30 -13.59 -12.29
CA ALA A 212 8.61 -14.25 -12.23
C ALA A 212 9.43 -14.17 -13.54
N LEU A 213 8.77 -14.15 -14.71
CA LEU A 213 9.44 -14.03 -16.02
C LEU A 213 10.26 -12.75 -16.17
N LEU A 214 9.80 -11.63 -15.62
CA LEU A 214 10.48 -10.34 -15.74
C LEU A 214 11.28 -10.03 -14.48
N SER A 215 10.73 -10.32 -13.31
CA SER A 215 11.29 -9.89 -12.02
C SER A 215 12.07 -10.99 -11.28
N GLY A 216 12.25 -12.16 -11.92
CA GLY A 216 12.97 -13.32 -11.38
C GLY A 216 12.18 -14.01 -10.27
N ARG A 217 12.39 -13.58 -9.03
CA ARG A 217 11.57 -13.99 -7.87
C ARG A 217 10.61 -12.85 -7.52
N GLY A 218 9.46 -12.83 -8.19
CA GLY A 218 8.28 -12.05 -7.79
C GLY A 218 7.19 -12.98 -7.27
N GLY A 219 6.62 -12.66 -6.11
CA GLY A 219 5.61 -13.45 -5.41
C GLY A 219 4.33 -13.72 -6.23
N ALA A 220 3.61 -14.76 -5.84
CA ALA A 220 2.41 -15.24 -6.56
C ALA A 220 1.29 -14.18 -6.65
N GLY A 221 1.19 -13.31 -5.65
CA GLY A 221 0.23 -12.20 -5.63
C GLY A 221 0.53 -11.07 -6.61
N GLY A 222 1.79 -10.83 -6.97
CA GLY A 222 2.24 -9.63 -7.65
C GLY A 222 3.52 -9.06 -7.08
N ILE A 223 3.91 -7.90 -7.61
CA ILE A 223 5.08 -7.11 -7.19
C ILE A 223 4.71 -5.63 -7.13
N LEU A 224 5.41 -4.86 -6.28
CA LEU A 224 5.34 -3.40 -6.24
C LEU A 224 6.71 -2.83 -6.58
N ASN A 225 6.77 -1.94 -7.57
CA ASN A 225 7.98 -1.23 -7.95
C ASN A 225 7.82 0.28 -7.76
N ARG A 226 8.83 0.87 -7.12
CA ARG A 226 8.99 2.31 -6.94
C ARG A 226 9.92 2.84 -8.04
N PHE A 227 9.52 3.89 -8.75
CA PHE A 227 10.40 4.57 -9.71
C PHE A 227 10.89 5.88 -9.13
N THR A 228 12.21 6.05 -9.05
CA THR A 228 12.82 7.21 -8.40
C THR A 228 12.87 8.43 -9.34
N LYS A 229 12.71 9.61 -8.74
CA LYS A 229 12.84 10.92 -9.38
C LYS A 229 14.21 11.05 -10.03
N LYS A 230 14.24 11.34 -11.33
CA LYS A 230 15.48 11.65 -12.06
C LYS A 230 15.60 13.16 -12.30
N GLY A 231 16.81 13.61 -12.66
CA GLY A 231 17.07 14.99 -13.03
C GLY A 231 16.29 15.38 -14.30
N ARG A 232 15.76 16.61 -14.33
CA ARG A 232 15.10 17.20 -15.50
C ARG A 232 16.05 18.22 -16.16
N LEU A 233 16.47 17.92 -17.39
CA LEU A 233 17.44 18.74 -18.13
C LEU A 233 16.80 20.07 -18.57
N GLY A 234 17.53 21.18 -18.42
CA GLY A 234 17.04 22.52 -18.79
C GLY A 234 15.99 23.12 -17.84
N GLU A 235 15.44 22.36 -16.90
CA GLU A 235 14.49 22.83 -15.89
C GLU A 235 15.20 23.25 -14.61
N THR A 236 14.72 24.32 -13.95
CA THR A 236 15.12 24.66 -12.58
C THR A 236 13.87 24.96 -11.76
N PHE A 237 13.68 24.22 -10.68
CA PHE A 237 12.54 24.36 -9.78
C PHE A 237 12.92 23.98 -8.35
N THR A 238 12.11 24.40 -7.39
CA THR A 238 12.18 23.89 -6.02
C THR A 238 10.77 23.85 -5.45
N GLY A 239 10.34 22.66 -5.04
CA GLY A 239 9.12 22.43 -4.30
C GLY A 239 9.44 21.98 -2.87
N TYR A 240 8.55 22.29 -1.94
CA TYR A 240 8.60 21.79 -0.58
C TYR A 240 7.18 21.42 -0.13
N ARG A 241 7.07 20.45 0.76
CA ARG A 241 5.82 20.04 1.42
C ARG A 241 6.11 19.85 2.90
N THR A 242 5.16 20.18 3.75
CA THR A 242 5.20 19.84 5.18
C THR A 242 3.81 19.43 5.61
N GLY A 243 3.74 18.49 6.54
CA GLY A 243 2.50 17.99 7.11
C GLY A 243 2.62 17.89 8.62
N VAL A 244 1.46 18.02 9.28
CA VAL A 244 1.24 17.65 10.69
C VAL A 244 -0.06 16.85 10.74
N ASP A 245 -0.14 15.84 11.60
CA ASP A 245 -1.30 14.97 11.72
C ASP A 245 -2.08 15.22 13.04
N SER A 246 -3.08 14.38 13.34
CA SER A 246 -3.89 14.48 14.55
C SER A 246 -3.25 13.87 15.81
N PHE A 247 -2.23 13.02 15.67
CA PHE A 247 -1.55 12.36 16.77
C PHE A 247 -0.27 13.08 17.22
N GLY A 248 0.36 13.83 16.31
CA GLY A 248 1.59 14.59 16.56
C GLY A 248 2.69 14.32 15.54
N GLU A 249 2.46 13.42 14.56
CA GLU A 249 3.40 13.17 13.48
C GLU A 249 3.60 14.49 12.70
N TRP A 250 4.84 14.79 12.36
CA TRP A 250 5.13 15.87 11.44
C TRP A 250 6.24 15.50 10.47
N ASN A 251 6.12 16.02 9.25
CA ASN A 251 7.10 15.78 8.19
C ASN A 251 7.39 17.03 7.38
N ALA A 252 8.57 17.03 6.75
CA ALA A 252 9.03 18.05 5.83
C ALA A 252 9.75 17.36 4.65
N ARG A 253 9.45 17.77 3.43
CA ARG A 253 10.01 17.24 2.18
C ARG A 253 10.49 18.39 1.30
N LEU A 254 11.60 18.17 0.61
CA LEU A 254 12.22 19.09 -0.35
C LEU A 254 12.48 18.37 -1.68
N ASP A 255 12.16 19.02 -2.79
CA ASP A 255 12.44 18.56 -4.15
C ASP A 255 12.99 19.73 -4.97
N SER A 256 14.31 19.77 -5.15
CA SER A 256 14.99 20.83 -5.89
C SER A 256 15.71 20.26 -7.11
N ASN A 257 15.44 20.80 -8.30
CA ASN A 257 16.16 20.46 -9.52
C ASN A 257 16.87 21.71 -10.05
N LEU A 258 18.15 21.57 -10.36
CA LEU A 258 19.03 22.64 -10.83
C LEU A 258 19.61 22.24 -12.19
N ALA A 259 19.28 22.99 -13.24
CA ALA A 259 19.95 22.86 -14.54
C ALA A 259 21.33 23.53 -14.46
N LEU A 260 22.37 22.71 -14.28
CA LEU A 260 23.76 23.19 -14.19
C LEU A 260 24.32 23.58 -15.56
N LEU A 261 23.91 22.85 -16.61
CA LEU A 261 24.25 23.06 -18.02
C LEU A 261 23.03 22.67 -18.86
N PRO A 262 22.94 23.05 -20.15
CA PRO A 262 21.83 22.66 -21.03
C PRO A 262 21.57 21.14 -21.08
N ASN A 263 22.62 20.32 -20.88
CA ASN A 263 22.58 18.86 -20.87
C ASN A 263 22.92 18.24 -19.50
N THR A 264 22.97 19.01 -18.41
CA THR A 264 23.26 18.50 -17.06
C THR A 264 22.30 19.06 -16.03
N ALA A 265 21.66 18.18 -15.25
CA ALA A 265 20.80 18.56 -14.14
C ALA A 265 21.16 17.79 -12.86
N LEU A 266 21.20 18.51 -11.74
CA LEU A 266 21.29 17.93 -10.40
C LEU A 266 19.93 18.09 -9.73
N ARG A 267 19.32 16.97 -9.31
CA ARG A 267 18.14 16.94 -8.47
C ARG A 267 18.53 16.51 -7.06
N ILE A 268 17.97 17.16 -6.05
CA ILE A 268 18.14 16.82 -4.64
C ILE A 268 16.75 16.66 -4.07
N ASN A 269 16.42 15.43 -3.69
CA ASN A 269 15.28 15.12 -2.86
C ASN A 269 15.77 14.93 -1.42
N ALA A 270 15.03 15.48 -0.45
CA ALA A 270 15.30 15.25 0.96
C ALA A 270 13.99 15.18 1.75
N PHE A 271 13.99 14.46 2.86
CA PHE A 271 12.89 14.48 3.81
C PHE A 271 13.37 14.35 5.26
N TYR A 272 12.53 14.79 6.18
CA TYR A 272 12.58 14.45 7.59
C TYR A 272 11.13 14.22 8.07
N GLU A 273 10.94 13.23 8.92
CA GLU A 273 9.65 12.78 9.44
C GLU A 273 9.87 12.32 10.89
N SER A 274 9.09 12.87 11.82
CA SER A 274 9.09 12.45 13.22
C SER A 274 7.78 11.71 13.49
N LEU A 275 7.89 10.46 13.91
CA LEU A 275 6.82 9.48 14.02
C LEU A 275 6.13 9.58 15.37
N GLU A 276 4.81 9.63 15.33
CA GLU A 276 3.92 9.57 16.50
C GLU A 276 2.59 8.96 16.03
N ASN A 277 1.89 8.18 16.86
CA ASN A 277 0.57 7.66 16.49
C ASN A 277 -0.33 7.33 17.70
N HIS A 278 -1.44 6.64 17.44
CA HIS A 278 -2.42 6.24 18.45
C HIS A 278 -1.96 5.15 19.44
N ARG A 279 -0.71 4.67 19.36
CA ARG A 279 -0.15 3.61 20.20
C ARG A 279 0.94 4.16 21.12
N ASP A 280 0.86 3.82 22.40
CA ASP A 280 1.91 4.12 23.36
C ASP A 280 3.28 3.59 22.88
N PHE A 281 4.33 4.39 23.09
CA PHE A 281 5.72 4.08 22.73
C PHE A 281 5.96 3.84 21.23
N PHE A 282 5.17 4.48 20.35
CA PHE A 282 5.45 4.58 18.91
C PHE A 282 6.16 5.91 18.61
N GLU A 283 7.47 5.95 18.83
CA GLU A 283 8.30 7.13 18.61
C GLU A 283 9.48 6.81 17.68
N GLY A 284 10.00 7.83 17.00
CA GLY A 284 11.25 7.73 16.23
C GLY A 284 11.31 8.73 15.08
N ASP A 285 12.50 8.92 14.53
CA ASP A 285 12.72 9.83 13.40
C ASP A 285 13.15 9.06 12.15
N ARG A 286 12.75 9.55 10.99
CA ARG A 286 13.26 9.15 9.68
C ARG A 286 13.81 10.38 8.97
N ILE A 287 14.99 10.24 8.41
CA ILE A 287 15.64 11.24 7.56
C ILE A 287 15.98 10.56 6.24
N GLY A 288 15.97 11.31 5.14
CA GLY A 288 16.58 10.81 3.92
C GLY A 288 17.00 11.89 2.95
N ILE A 289 17.97 11.54 2.13
CA ILE A 289 18.49 12.40 1.06
C ILE A 289 18.85 11.54 -0.15
N ASN A 290 18.37 11.97 -1.31
CA ASN A 290 18.63 11.36 -2.60
C ASN A 290 19.10 12.45 -3.58
N PRO A 291 20.44 12.65 -3.71
CA PRO A 291 21.00 13.45 -4.79
C PRO A 291 21.12 12.59 -6.05
N THR A 292 20.54 13.07 -7.16
CA THR A 292 20.59 12.44 -8.47
C THR A 292 21.10 13.40 -9.54
N LEU A 293 22.19 13.03 -10.22
CA LEU A 293 22.79 13.77 -11.32
C LEU A 293 22.44 13.11 -12.65
N ARG A 294 21.80 13.85 -13.57
CA ARG A 294 21.56 13.44 -14.95
C ARG A 294 22.52 14.16 -15.90
N LEU A 295 23.17 13.37 -16.77
CA LEU A 295 24.11 13.82 -17.79
C LEU A 295 23.66 13.36 -19.18
N GLY A 296 23.28 14.29 -20.05
CA GLY A 296 23.09 14.05 -21.48
C GLY A 296 24.44 14.03 -22.20
N LEU A 297 25.09 12.87 -22.23
CA LEU A 297 26.42 12.67 -22.82
C LEU A 297 26.40 12.80 -24.35
N SER A 298 25.32 12.37 -24.99
CA SER A 298 25.05 12.55 -26.43
C SER A 298 23.54 12.56 -26.69
N SER A 299 23.12 12.82 -27.93
CA SER A 299 21.72 12.69 -28.34
C SER A 299 21.16 11.26 -28.24
N ALA A 300 22.03 10.25 -28.09
CA ALA A 300 21.67 8.84 -27.95
C ALA A 300 22.10 8.23 -26.60
N THR A 301 22.61 9.03 -25.67
CA THR A 301 23.19 8.53 -24.42
C THR A 301 22.94 9.48 -23.26
N THR A 302 22.16 9.01 -22.29
CA THR A 302 21.96 9.68 -21.00
C THR A 302 22.54 8.79 -19.91
N LEU A 303 23.23 9.39 -18.93
CA LEU A 303 23.71 8.74 -17.72
C LEU A 303 23.01 9.36 -16.52
N ASP A 304 22.38 8.52 -15.70
CA ASP A 304 21.80 8.88 -14.41
C ASP A 304 22.65 8.29 -13.29
N LEU A 305 23.09 9.14 -12.36
CA LEU A 305 23.84 8.76 -11.17
C LEU A 305 23.03 9.18 -9.94
N SER A 306 22.49 8.21 -9.21
CA SER A 306 21.70 8.43 -7.99
C SER A 306 22.40 7.83 -6.78
N TYR A 307 22.37 8.55 -5.67
CA TYR A 307 22.71 8.03 -4.34
C TYR A 307 21.49 8.17 -3.44
N GLU A 308 21.35 7.30 -2.44
CA GLU A 308 20.30 7.38 -1.44
C GLU A 308 20.87 7.06 -0.06
N TYR A 309 20.46 7.86 0.91
CA TYR A 309 20.66 7.62 2.34
C TYR A 309 19.30 7.79 3.01
N SER A 310 18.92 6.80 3.82
CA SER A 310 17.66 6.70 4.57
C SER A 310 17.85 5.75 5.77
#